data_AF-A0AAD8EGC4-F1
#
_entry.id   AF-A0AAD8EGC4-F1
#
_cell.length_a   1.000
_cell.length_b   1.000
_cell.length_c   1.000
_cell.angle_alpha   90.00
_cell.angle_beta   90.00
_cell.angle_gamma   90.00
#
_symmetry.space_group_name_H-M   'P 1'
#
loop_
_entity.id
_entity.type
_entity.pdbx_description
1 polymer ?
#
loop_
_entity_poly.entity_id
_entity_poly.type
_entity_poly.pdbx_seq_one_letter_code
_entity_poly.pdbx_strand_id
1 'polypeptide(L)'
;MKSIVAILFPTILCGVTVAFSILENYGEPNSALREFMLYHQSNNYMSALESQQAEDLENRSYLPLIRRTRDVGNSQCCDRGKKDLSSKDVAIFMVCLNETAPSEEQKSNQEEMNNRFSCVGECISKQYEVVDNEGYLIEDKLQNLAKDNRDNNEILDSNADYINRCVDFGNRMSKAIGMVKYGERTCNQASTMFVGCMQMLTDVNCPEMNKVQSPDCDKRRANYKKSIAILNI
;
A
#
# COMPACT_ATOMS: atom_id res chain seq x y z
N MET A 1 -1.92 59.28 -35.06
CA MET A 1 -0.45 59.26 -35.24
C MET A 1 0.21 60.06 -34.13
N LYS A 2 0.66 59.39 -33.07
CA LYS A 2 1.65 59.87 -32.11
C LYS A 2 2.49 58.66 -31.73
N SER A 3 3.74 58.68 -32.19
CA SER A 3 4.77 57.68 -31.92
C SER A 3 5.29 57.84 -30.50
N ILE A 4 5.49 56.73 -29.80
CA ILE A 4 6.39 56.63 -28.65
C ILE A 4 7.37 55.52 -28.98
N VAL A 5 8.64 55.89 -29.15
CA VAL A 5 9.80 55.01 -29.28
C VAL A 5 10.86 55.56 -28.32
N ALA A 6 11.65 54.62 -27.77
CA ALA A 6 12.86 54.75 -26.96
C ALA A 6 12.58 54.71 -25.44
N ILE A 7 13.29 53.96 -24.60
CA ILE A 7 14.72 53.55 -24.57
C ILE A 7 14.82 52.23 -23.74
N LEU A 8 15.31 51.12 -24.32
CA LEU A 8 16.55 50.37 -24.03
C LEU A 8 16.91 50.00 -22.56
N PHE A 9 16.98 48.67 -22.34
CA PHE A 9 17.70 47.90 -21.29
C PHE A 9 19.17 48.34 -21.10
N PRO A 10 19.93 47.99 -20.01
CA PRO A 10 19.89 46.77 -19.16
C PRO A 10 19.97 47.09 -17.63
N THR A 11 19.77 46.21 -16.64
CA THR A 11 20.59 45.05 -16.22
C THR A 11 19.92 44.40 -14.99
N ILE A 12 19.91 43.05 -14.94
CA ILE A 12 20.37 42.21 -13.81
C ILE A 12 19.49 42.09 -12.54
N LEU A 13 19.09 40.83 -12.32
CA LEU A 13 18.94 40.11 -11.04
C LEU A 13 18.31 40.87 -9.86
N CYS A 14 17.03 40.59 -9.61
CA CYS A 14 16.47 40.33 -8.27
C CYS A 14 14.96 40.11 -8.44
N GLY A 15 14.53 38.87 -8.63
CA GLY A 15 13.10 38.60 -8.82
C GLY A 15 12.71 37.16 -9.13
N VAL A 16 13.67 36.23 -9.17
CA VAL A 16 13.42 34.79 -9.27
C VAL A 16 14.20 34.10 -8.15
N THR A 17 13.83 34.38 -6.91
CA THR A 17 14.43 33.72 -5.73
C THR A 17 13.49 33.67 -4.52
N VAL A 18 12.18 33.51 -4.73
CA VAL A 18 11.23 33.16 -3.64
C VAL A 18 10.26 32.03 -4.03
N ALA A 19 10.42 31.41 -5.20
CA ALA A 19 9.60 30.25 -5.62
C ALA A 19 10.36 28.90 -5.64
N PHE A 20 11.62 28.88 -5.19
CA PHE A 20 12.43 27.64 -5.10
C PHE A 20 12.80 27.23 -3.67
N SER A 21 12.44 28.00 -2.64
CA SER A 21 12.80 27.69 -1.25
C SER A 21 11.76 26.85 -0.49
N ILE A 22 10.70 26.37 -1.16
CA ILE A 22 9.74 25.40 -0.59
C ILE A 22 9.92 23.99 -1.20
N LEU A 23 10.69 23.85 -2.28
CA LEU A 23 10.94 22.54 -2.93
C LEU A 23 12.30 21.90 -2.57
N GLU A 24 13.19 22.59 -1.85
CA GLU A 24 14.49 22.05 -1.42
C GLU A 24 14.52 21.53 0.04
N ASN A 25 13.41 21.61 0.77
CA ASN A 25 13.33 21.12 2.16
C ASN A 25 12.63 19.76 2.34
N TYR A 26 12.18 19.16 1.24
CA TYR A 26 11.94 17.71 1.20
C TYR A 26 13.22 17.05 0.71
N GLY A 27 14.21 16.99 1.60
CA GLY A 27 15.27 15.99 1.47
C GLY A 27 14.62 14.63 1.21
N GLU A 28 15.29 13.81 0.41
CA GLU A 28 14.87 12.48 -0.05
C GLU A 28 13.81 11.84 0.87
N PRO A 29 12.66 11.35 0.35
CA PRO A 29 11.64 10.72 1.20
C PRO A 29 12.33 9.71 2.11
N ASN A 30 12.39 10.07 3.40
CA ASN A 30 13.27 9.49 4.42
C ASN A 30 13.45 7.99 4.17
N SER A 31 14.69 7.53 4.03
CA SER A 31 15.02 6.09 4.06
C SER A 31 14.31 5.41 5.24
N ALA A 32 14.16 6.09 6.37
CA ALA A 32 13.39 5.66 7.54
C ALA A 32 11.88 5.51 7.30
N LEU A 33 11.24 6.33 6.46
CA LEU A 33 9.82 6.18 6.12
C LEU A 33 9.60 5.03 5.13
N ARG A 34 10.49 4.90 4.14
CA ARG A 34 10.54 3.76 3.23
C ARG A 34 10.76 2.47 4.04
N GLU A 35 11.78 2.42 4.88
CA GLU A 35 12.05 1.30 5.79
C GLU A 35 10.89 1.03 6.74
N PHE A 36 10.24 2.03 7.32
CA PHE A 36 9.10 1.85 8.23
C PHE A 36 7.90 1.18 7.53
N MET A 37 7.52 1.67 6.34
CA MET A 37 6.40 1.11 5.59
C MET A 37 6.74 -0.30 5.07
N LEU A 38 7.96 -0.48 4.57
CA LEU A 38 8.46 -1.76 4.09
C LEU A 38 8.64 -2.78 5.22
N TYR A 39 9.04 -2.36 6.42
CA TYR A 39 9.21 -3.20 7.62
C TYR A 39 7.85 -3.65 8.16
N HIS A 40 6.84 -2.78 8.20
CA HIS A 40 5.50 -3.16 8.65
C HIS A 40 4.75 -4.02 7.63
N GLN A 41 4.95 -3.77 6.34
CA GLN A 41 4.41 -4.62 5.29
C GLN A 41 5.14 -5.97 5.24
N SER A 42 6.46 -5.99 5.45
CA SER A 42 7.24 -7.22 5.52
C SER A 42 6.89 -8.08 6.74
N ASN A 43 6.92 -7.54 7.96
CA ASN A 43 6.79 -8.37 9.18
C ASN A 43 5.45 -9.08 9.31
N ASN A 44 4.35 -8.50 8.81
CA ASN A 44 3.04 -9.17 8.81
C ASN A 44 3.01 -10.36 7.82
N TYR A 45 3.89 -10.39 6.82
CA TYR A 45 3.96 -11.43 5.77
C TYR A 45 5.17 -12.38 5.93
N MET A 46 6.29 -11.92 6.50
CA MET A 46 7.52 -12.70 6.71
C MET A 46 7.36 -13.76 7.79
N SER A 47 6.63 -13.47 8.87
CA SER A 47 6.30 -14.50 9.86
C SER A 47 5.46 -15.64 9.27
N ALA A 48 4.75 -15.39 8.16
CA ALA A 48 4.04 -16.42 7.41
C ALA A 48 5.00 -17.28 6.56
N LEU A 49 6.02 -16.66 5.95
CA LEU A 49 6.96 -17.29 5.02
C LEU A 49 8.12 -18.01 5.73
N GLU A 50 8.62 -17.53 6.87
CA GLU A 50 9.71 -18.17 7.60
C GLU A 50 9.29 -19.50 8.25
N SER A 51 7.99 -19.69 8.53
CA SER A 51 7.41 -20.98 8.98
C SER A 51 7.43 -22.09 7.90
N GLN A 52 7.97 -21.79 6.72
CA GLN A 52 7.89 -22.61 5.52
C GLN A 52 9.24 -23.22 5.08
N GLN A 53 10.35 -22.95 5.79
CA GLN A 53 11.66 -23.54 5.44
C GLN A 53 11.91 -24.96 5.96
N ALA A 54 10.89 -25.67 6.47
CA ALA A 54 11.00 -27.09 6.77
C ALA A 54 9.69 -27.81 6.47
N GLU A 55 9.51 -28.25 5.21
CA GLU A 55 8.90 -29.53 4.78
C GLU A 55 8.41 -29.45 3.32
N ASP A 56 9.04 -30.29 2.50
CA ASP A 56 8.77 -30.75 1.12
C ASP A 56 7.92 -29.94 0.12
N LEU A 57 8.63 -29.57 -0.95
CA LEU A 57 8.21 -28.90 -2.19
C LEU A 57 7.35 -29.75 -3.15
N GLU A 58 6.81 -30.90 -2.74
CA GLU A 58 6.23 -31.86 -3.70
C GLU A 58 4.71 -31.82 -3.87
N ASN A 59 3.96 -30.96 -3.17
CA ASN A 59 2.53 -30.80 -3.40
C ASN A 59 2.16 -29.32 -3.62
N ARG A 60 2.00 -28.93 -4.90
CA ARG A 60 1.58 -27.60 -5.39
C ARG A 60 0.15 -27.20 -5.01
N SER A 61 -0.26 -27.48 -3.79
CA SER A 61 -1.43 -26.85 -3.20
C SER A 61 -0.96 -25.56 -2.56
N TYR A 62 -1.27 -24.41 -3.15
CA TYR A 62 -1.01 -23.09 -2.55
C TYR A 62 -1.98 -22.78 -1.39
N LEU A 63 -2.90 -23.72 -1.10
CA LEU A 63 -3.89 -23.61 -0.01
C LEU A 63 -3.26 -23.47 1.39
N PRO A 64 -2.12 -24.11 1.75
CA PRO A 64 -1.45 -23.88 3.03
C PRO A 64 -0.86 -22.47 3.13
N LEU A 65 -0.41 -21.86 2.03
CA LEU A 65 0.07 -20.46 2.03
C LEU A 65 -1.08 -19.49 2.28
N ILE A 66 -2.23 -19.71 1.61
CA ILE A 66 -3.47 -18.92 1.78
C ILE A 66 -4.11 -19.14 3.16
N ARG A 67 -4.08 -20.37 3.69
CA ARG A 67 -4.54 -20.67 5.05
C ARG A 67 -3.60 -20.12 6.12
N ARG A 68 -2.29 -20.07 5.89
CA ARG A 68 -1.34 -19.52 6.87
C ARG A 68 -1.26 -18.00 6.84
N THR A 69 -1.41 -17.33 5.70
CA THR A 69 -1.66 -15.87 5.72
C THR A 69 -2.94 -15.54 6.49
N ARG A 70 -3.92 -16.47 6.53
CA ARG A 70 -5.08 -16.41 7.43
C ARG A 70 -4.74 -16.67 8.90
N ASP A 71 -3.81 -17.58 9.22
CA ASP A 71 -3.44 -17.94 10.60
C ASP A 71 -2.35 -17.02 11.23
N VAL A 72 -1.54 -16.34 10.42
CA VAL A 72 -0.81 -15.11 10.83
C VAL A 72 -1.80 -13.97 11.12
N GLY A 73 -3.08 -14.21 10.85
CA GLY A 73 -4.23 -13.45 11.33
C GLY A 73 -4.41 -13.39 12.85
N ASN A 74 -3.51 -13.96 13.67
CA ASN A 74 -3.35 -13.53 15.07
C ASN A 74 -2.65 -12.16 15.22
N SER A 75 -2.23 -11.53 14.12
CA SER A 75 -1.71 -10.15 14.11
C SER A 75 -2.79 -9.08 13.86
N GLN A 76 -4.03 -9.46 13.55
CA GLN A 76 -5.12 -8.50 13.38
C GLN A 76 -5.61 -8.03 14.75
N CYS A 77 -5.37 -6.75 15.04
CA CYS A 77 -5.81 -6.14 16.31
C CYS A 77 -7.27 -5.69 16.28
N CYS A 78 -7.94 -5.90 15.15
CA CYS A 78 -9.38 -5.75 15.02
C CYS A 78 -9.94 -7.06 14.49
N ASP A 79 -10.74 -7.75 15.30
CA ASP A 79 -11.47 -8.94 14.88
C ASP A 79 -12.58 -8.52 13.92
N ARG A 80 -12.47 -8.97 12.67
CA ARG A 80 -13.43 -8.68 11.61
C ARG A 80 -14.35 -9.87 11.34
N GLY A 81 -14.30 -10.90 12.18
CA GLY A 81 -14.84 -12.22 11.88
C GLY A 81 -14.05 -12.94 10.79
N LYS A 82 -14.21 -14.26 10.71
CA LYS A 82 -13.63 -15.05 9.63
C LYS A 82 -14.55 -14.95 8.41
N LYS A 83 -14.14 -14.18 7.41
CA LYS A 83 -14.71 -14.27 6.05
C LYS A 83 -13.72 -15.06 5.19
N ASP A 84 -14.19 -16.17 4.64
CA ASP A 84 -13.41 -16.90 3.64
C ASP A 84 -13.40 -16.09 2.34
N LEU A 85 -12.24 -16.07 1.68
CA LEU A 85 -12.11 -15.47 0.36
C LEU A 85 -13.05 -16.20 -0.62
N SER A 86 -13.69 -15.45 -1.52
CA SER A 86 -14.48 -16.08 -2.57
C SER A 86 -13.56 -16.87 -3.50
N SER A 87 -14.11 -17.87 -4.20
CA SER A 87 -13.35 -18.62 -5.23
C SER A 87 -12.78 -17.70 -6.32
N LYS A 88 -13.49 -16.61 -6.63
CA LYS A 88 -13.04 -15.55 -7.54
C LYS A 88 -11.80 -14.84 -7.00
N ASP A 89 -11.84 -14.41 -5.73
CA ASP A 89 -10.71 -13.68 -5.11
C ASP A 89 -9.47 -14.56 -5.02
N VAL A 90 -9.64 -15.83 -4.66
CA VAL A 90 -8.55 -16.82 -4.64
C VAL A 90 -7.95 -16.99 -6.04
N ALA A 91 -8.78 -17.11 -7.08
CA ALA A 91 -8.31 -17.25 -8.44
C ALA A 91 -7.51 -16.02 -8.90
N ILE A 92 -8.01 -14.81 -8.65
CA ILE A 92 -7.31 -13.55 -8.97
C ILE A 92 -5.95 -13.48 -8.25
N PHE A 93 -5.93 -13.78 -6.95
CA PHE A 93 -4.70 -13.78 -6.17
C PHE A 93 -3.67 -14.76 -6.73
N MET A 94 -4.09 -15.98 -7.06
CA MET A 94 -3.22 -17.02 -7.61
C MET A 94 -2.63 -16.64 -8.98
N VAL A 95 -3.43 -16.04 -9.86
CA VAL A 95 -2.95 -15.53 -11.15
C VAL A 95 -1.85 -14.49 -10.92
N CYS A 96 -2.12 -13.48 -10.08
CA CYS A 96 -1.16 -12.41 -9.81
C CYS A 96 0.11 -12.89 -9.10
N LEU A 97 0.00 -13.87 -8.21
CA LEU A 97 1.15 -14.45 -7.52
C LEU A 97 2.07 -15.23 -8.48
N ASN A 98 1.47 -15.96 -9.43
CA ASN A 98 2.19 -16.72 -10.44
C ASN A 98 2.83 -15.81 -11.50
N GLU A 99 2.12 -14.77 -11.93
CA GLU A 99 2.66 -13.77 -12.84
C GLU A 99 3.87 -13.02 -12.27
N THR A 100 3.95 -12.91 -10.95
CA THR A 100 5.05 -12.27 -10.22
C THR A 100 5.95 -13.31 -9.54
N ALA A 101 6.01 -14.54 -10.04
CA ALA A 101 6.93 -15.53 -9.53
C ALA A 101 8.39 -15.06 -9.77
N PRO A 102 9.29 -15.23 -8.79
CA PRO A 102 10.72 -14.95 -8.99
C PRO A 102 11.27 -15.86 -10.10
N SER A 103 12.24 -15.35 -10.86
CA SER A 103 13.04 -16.25 -11.71
C SER A 103 13.89 -17.18 -10.83
N GLU A 104 14.28 -18.34 -11.37
CA GLU A 104 15.10 -19.32 -10.63
C GLU A 104 16.45 -18.74 -10.14
N GLU A 105 16.91 -17.67 -10.79
CA GLU A 105 18.18 -17.00 -10.49
C GLU A 105 18.05 -15.86 -9.46
N GLN A 106 16.83 -15.42 -9.12
CA GLN A 106 16.63 -14.31 -8.18
C GLN A 106 16.74 -14.75 -6.72
N LYS A 107 17.81 -14.29 -6.04
CA LYS A 107 17.96 -14.42 -4.59
C LYS A 107 17.08 -13.40 -3.88
N SER A 108 15.95 -13.84 -3.34
CA SER A 108 15.03 -12.95 -2.62
C SER A 108 15.69 -12.29 -1.42
N ASN A 109 15.89 -10.98 -1.49
CA ASN A 109 16.12 -10.15 -0.32
C ASN A 109 14.84 -9.39 0.06
N GLN A 110 14.88 -8.66 1.18
CA GLN A 110 13.73 -7.93 1.68
C GLN A 110 13.17 -6.91 0.68
N GLU A 111 14.04 -6.19 -0.03
CA GLU A 111 13.64 -5.20 -1.03
C GLU A 111 12.96 -5.87 -2.24
N GLU A 112 13.52 -6.97 -2.74
CA GLU A 112 12.91 -7.74 -3.84
C GLU A 112 11.53 -8.27 -3.47
N MET A 113 11.38 -8.78 -2.24
CA MET A 113 10.08 -9.22 -1.74
C MET A 113 9.05 -8.09 -1.70
N ASN A 114 9.46 -6.90 -1.24
CA ASN A 114 8.59 -5.73 -1.20
C ASN A 114 8.19 -5.25 -2.60
N ASN A 115 9.13 -5.26 -3.54
CA ASN A 115 8.86 -4.93 -4.93
C ASN A 115 7.92 -5.96 -5.56
N ARG A 116 8.10 -7.26 -5.25
CA ARG A 116 7.16 -8.33 -5.65
C ARG A 116 5.76 -8.08 -5.13
N PHE A 117 5.61 -7.77 -3.83
CA PHE A 117 4.30 -7.49 -3.24
C PHE A 117 3.62 -6.29 -3.88
N SER A 118 4.38 -5.26 -4.23
CA SER A 118 3.85 -4.10 -4.98
C SER A 118 3.31 -4.52 -6.35
N CYS A 119 4.04 -5.36 -7.08
CA CYS A 119 3.56 -5.91 -8.35
C CYS A 119 2.33 -6.80 -8.21
N VAL A 120 2.26 -7.63 -7.15
CA VAL A 120 1.06 -8.42 -6.83
C VAL A 120 -0.12 -7.49 -6.56
N GLY A 121 0.08 -6.45 -5.74
CA GLY A 121 -0.95 -5.48 -5.38
C GLY A 121 -1.50 -4.73 -6.59
N GLU A 122 -0.63 -4.28 -7.49
CA GLU A 122 -1.07 -3.64 -8.74
C GLU A 122 -1.80 -4.62 -9.66
N CYS A 123 -1.29 -5.84 -9.83
CA CYS A 123 -1.95 -6.87 -10.64
C CYS A 123 -3.37 -7.14 -10.15
N ILE A 124 -3.55 -7.35 -8.84
CA ILE A 124 -4.87 -7.58 -8.24
C ILE A 124 -5.78 -6.38 -8.52
N SER A 125 -5.27 -5.17 -8.31
CA SER A 125 -6.07 -3.96 -8.52
C SER A 125 -6.46 -3.75 -9.99
N LYS A 126 -5.62 -4.17 -10.95
CA LYS A 126 -5.98 -4.23 -12.37
C LYS A 126 -7.08 -5.25 -12.65
N GLN A 127 -7.05 -6.43 -12.02
CA GLN A 127 -8.08 -7.46 -12.18
C GLN A 127 -9.46 -7.03 -11.66
N TYR A 128 -9.51 -6.15 -10.65
CA TYR A 128 -10.75 -5.51 -10.21
C TYR A 128 -11.06 -4.19 -10.93
N GLU A 129 -10.23 -3.80 -11.91
CA GLU A 129 -10.32 -2.55 -12.65
C GLU A 129 -10.32 -1.29 -11.78
N VAL A 130 -9.79 -1.36 -10.56
CA VAL A 130 -9.80 -0.24 -9.58
C VAL A 130 -8.59 0.68 -9.68
N VAL A 131 -7.77 0.50 -10.72
CA VAL A 131 -6.65 1.38 -11.07
C VAL A 131 -6.78 1.90 -12.49
N ASP A 132 -6.11 3.00 -12.79
CA ASP A 132 -5.93 3.50 -14.14
C ASP A 132 -4.84 2.73 -14.91
N ASN A 133 -4.54 3.18 -16.13
CA ASN A 133 -3.54 2.56 -16.99
C ASN A 133 -2.10 2.66 -16.43
N GLU A 134 -1.85 3.60 -15.52
CA GLU A 134 -0.56 3.81 -14.85
C GLU A 134 -0.48 3.09 -13.50
N GLY A 135 -1.54 2.39 -13.09
CA GLY A 135 -1.61 1.65 -11.84
C GLY A 135 -1.99 2.49 -10.61
N TYR A 136 -2.41 3.75 -10.79
CA TYR A 136 -2.93 4.57 -9.69
C TYR A 136 -4.39 4.22 -9.38
N LEU A 137 -4.73 4.26 -8.10
CA LEU A 137 -6.05 3.89 -7.59
C LEU A 137 -7.13 4.90 -8.00
N ILE A 138 -8.30 4.38 -8.37
CA ILE A 138 -9.49 5.16 -8.73
C ILE A 138 -10.50 5.08 -7.57
N GLU A 139 -10.71 6.21 -6.88
CA GLU A 139 -11.54 6.31 -5.68
C GLU A 139 -12.94 5.72 -5.87
N ASP A 140 -13.69 6.21 -6.87
CA ASP A 140 -15.08 5.80 -7.12
C ASP A 140 -15.20 4.29 -7.35
N LYS A 141 -14.23 3.70 -8.05
CA LYS A 141 -14.24 2.26 -8.34
C LYS A 141 -13.96 1.43 -7.08
N LEU A 142 -13.04 1.87 -6.22
CA LEU A 142 -12.80 1.21 -4.93
C LEU A 142 -14.00 1.33 -3.99
N GLN A 143 -14.65 2.49 -3.93
CA GLN A 143 -15.86 2.65 -3.14
C GLN A 143 -16.98 1.74 -3.63
N ASN A 144 -17.16 1.61 -4.96
CA ASN A 144 -18.17 0.72 -5.53
C ASN A 144 -17.83 -0.74 -5.26
N LEU A 145 -16.57 -1.15 -5.45
CA LEU A 145 -16.11 -2.49 -5.08
C LEU A 145 -16.36 -2.79 -3.60
N ALA A 146 -16.11 -1.84 -2.71
CA ALA A 146 -16.38 -2.01 -1.28
C ALA A 146 -17.89 -2.14 -1.00
N LYS A 147 -18.75 -1.39 -1.70
CA LYS A 147 -20.22 -1.48 -1.60
C LYS A 147 -20.74 -2.85 -2.05
N ASP A 148 -20.21 -3.37 -3.15
CA ASP A 148 -20.64 -4.66 -3.72
C ASP A 148 -20.26 -5.85 -2.83
N ASN A 149 -19.33 -5.67 -1.90
CA ASN A 149 -18.84 -6.70 -0.98
C ASN A 149 -19.34 -6.53 0.48
N ARG A 150 -20.37 -5.69 0.70
CA ARG A 150 -20.99 -5.38 2.02
C ARG A 150 -21.81 -6.54 2.60
N ASP A 151 -21.23 -7.72 2.71
CA ASP A 151 -21.81 -8.75 3.56
C ASP A 151 -21.53 -8.40 5.04
N ASN A 152 -22.40 -7.55 5.62
CA ASN A 152 -22.63 -7.33 7.06
C ASN A 152 -21.44 -6.95 7.96
N ASN A 153 -20.34 -6.40 7.43
CA ASN A 153 -19.25 -5.92 8.28
C ASN A 153 -19.34 -4.39 8.46
N GLU A 154 -19.98 -3.95 9.56
CA GLU A 154 -20.14 -2.52 9.93
C GLU A 154 -18.83 -1.73 9.91
N ILE A 155 -17.70 -2.42 10.12
CA ILE A 155 -16.36 -1.85 10.02
C ILE A 155 -16.10 -1.27 8.63
N LEU A 156 -16.62 -1.85 7.55
CA LEU A 156 -16.46 -1.35 6.17
C LEU A 156 -17.59 -0.41 5.74
N ASP A 157 -18.78 -0.51 6.34
CA ASP A 157 -19.91 0.38 6.03
C ASP A 157 -19.65 1.85 6.43
N SER A 158 -18.71 2.07 7.34
CA SER A 158 -18.24 3.38 7.81
C SER A 158 -17.07 3.96 6.99
N ASN A 159 -16.58 3.27 5.95
CA ASN A 159 -15.22 3.48 5.42
C ASN A 159 -15.08 4.24 4.10
N ALA A 160 -16.11 4.95 3.62
CA ALA A 160 -15.90 5.84 2.46
C ALA A 160 -14.79 6.86 2.75
N ASP A 161 -14.77 7.42 3.97
CA ASP A 161 -13.67 8.30 4.44
C ASP A 161 -12.31 7.59 4.40
N TYR A 162 -12.22 6.35 4.90
CA TYR A 162 -10.96 5.62 4.94
C TYR A 162 -10.46 5.26 3.55
N ILE A 163 -11.36 4.83 2.67
CA ILE A 163 -11.04 4.55 1.27
C ILE A 163 -10.46 5.82 0.64
N ASN A 164 -11.11 6.97 0.80
CA ASN A 164 -10.69 8.23 0.20
C ASN A 164 -9.30 8.66 0.70
N ARG A 165 -9.12 8.66 2.02
CA ARG A 165 -7.84 9.00 2.66
C ARG A 165 -6.73 8.04 2.22
N CYS A 166 -7.02 6.75 2.13
CA CYS A 166 -6.05 5.76 1.70
C CYS A 166 -5.76 5.77 0.20
N VAL A 167 -6.72 6.16 -0.64
CA VAL A 167 -6.50 6.36 -2.08
C VAL A 167 -5.61 7.56 -2.31
N ASP A 168 -5.92 8.70 -1.68
CA ASP A 168 -5.09 9.90 -1.74
C ASP A 168 -3.67 9.59 -1.23
N PHE A 169 -3.55 8.97 -0.05
CA PHE A 169 -2.27 8.54 0.50
C PHE A 169 -1.51 7.60 -0.44
N GLY A 170 -2.16 6.53 -0.92
CA GLY A 170 -1.51 5.53 -1.76
C GLY A 170 -0.99 6.13 -3.07
N ASN A 171 -1.80 6.93 -3.74
CA ASN A 171 -1.42 7.61 -4.98
C ASN A 171 -0.32 8.65 -4.74
N ARG A 172 -0.42 9.46 -3.68
CA ARG A 172 0.60 10.46 -3.30
C ARG A 172 1.94 9.80 -3.01
N MET A 173 1.94 8.74 -2.19
CA MET A 173 3.17 8.03 -1.83
C MET A 173 3.79 7.32 -3.02
N SER A 174 2.98 6.69 -3.89
CA SER A 174 3.53 6.06 -5.08
C SER A 174 4.12 7.06 -6.07
N LYS A 175 3.56 8.29 -6.17
CA LYS A 175 4.18 9.37 -6.96
C LYS A 175 5.49 9.86 -6.36
N ALA A 176 5.56 9.99 -5.04
CA ALA A 176 6.76 10.46 -4.34
C ALA A 176 7.92 9.44 -4.37
N ILE A 177 7.62 8.15 -4.22
CA ILE A 177 8.62 7.07 -4.22
C ILE A 177 8.99 6.64 -5.65
N GLY A 178 8.02 6.70 -6.57
CA GLY A 178 8.16 6.20 -7.92
C GLY A 178 7.81 4.72 -8.08
N MET A 179 7.92 4.26 -9.33
CA MET A 179 7.64 2.87 -9.68
C MET A 179 8.74 1.93 -9.16
N VAL A 180 8.37 0.72 -8.75
CA VAL A 180 9.33 -0.32 -8.38
C VAL A 180 9.61 -1.25 -9.53
N LYS A 181 10.82 -1.82 -9.54
CA LYS A 181 11.22 -2.85 -10.50
C LYS A 181 11.25 -4.21 -9.81
N TYR A 182 10.64 -5.21 -10.45
CA TYR A 182 10.71 -6.61 -10.03
C TYR A 182 10.83 -7.50 -11.26
N GLY A 183 12.00 -8.13 -11.43
CA GLY A 183 12.35 -8.78 -12.68
C GLY A 183 12.32 -7.77 -13.84
N GLU A 184 11.62 -8.12 -14.92
CA GLU A 184 11.41 -7.26 -16.08
C GLU A 184 10.20 -6.32 -15.93
N ARG A 185 9.45 -6.43 -14.83
CA ARG A 185 8.22 -5.65 -14.60
C ARG A 185 8.54 -4.35 -13.87
N THR A 186 7.81 -3.30 -14.24
CA THR A 186 7.77 -2.04 -13.51
C THR A 186 6.36 -1.88 -12.96
N CYS A 187 6.24 -1.65 -11.65
CA CYS A 187 4.97 -1.70 -10.94
C CYS A 187 4.72 -0.45 -10.10
N ASN A 188 3.46 -0.04 -10.03
CA ASN A 188 2.95 1.05 -9.21
C ASN A 188 2.64 0.55 -7.78
N GLN A 189 3.12 1.28 -6.78
CA GLN A 189 3.00 0.86 -5.38
C GLN A 189 1.70 1.34 -4.72
N ALA A 190 0.87 2.14 -5.40
CA ALA A 190 -0.30 2.77 -4.80
C ALA A 190 -1.24 1.76 -4.13
N SER A 191 -1.48 0.63 -4.79
CA SER A 191 -2.34 -0.45 -4.28
C SER A 191 -1.82 -1.03 -2.96
N THR A 192 -0.52 -1.27 -2.88
CA THR A 192 0.14 -1.76 -1.67
C THR A 192 0.09 -0.73 -0.53
N MET A 193 0.36 0.53 -0.83
CA MET A 193 0.30 1.62 0.15
C MET A 193 -1.12 1.81 0.68
N PHE A 194 -2.12 1.69 -0.18
CA PHE A 194 -3.54 1.71 0.20
C PHE A 194 -3.90 0.60 1.18
N VAL A 195 -3.49 -0.65 0.93
CA VAL A 195 -3.76 -1.76 1.85
C VAL A 195 -3.14 -1.51 3.22
N GLY A 196 -1.88 -1.04 3.27
CA GLY A 196 -1.21 -0.67 4.52
C GLY A 196 -1.97 0.43 5.27
N CYS A 197 -2.39 1.48 4.57
CA CYS A 197 -3.21 2.55 5.13
C CYS A 197 -4.54 2.05 5.70
N MET A 198 -5.28 1.23 4.93
CA MET A 198 -6.56 0.67 5.36
C MET A 198 -6.41 -0.19 6.63
N GLN A 199 -5.31 -0.95 6.72
CA GLN A 199 -5.01 -1.72 7.92
C GLN A 199 -4.74 -0.82 9.14
N MET A 200 -3.95 0.24 8.97
CA MET A 200 -3.68 1.20 10.06
C MET A 200 -4.96 1.87 10.56
N LEU A 201 -5.77 2.41 9.65
CA LEU A 201 -7.02 3.08 10.02
C LEU A 201 -8.00 2.13 10.69
N THR A 202 -8.11 0.90 10.20
CA THR A 202 -9.03 -0.08 10.80
C THR A 202 -8.57 -0.51 12.20
N ASP A 203 -7.27 -0.78 12.40
CA ASP A 203 -6.77 -1.21 13.71
C ASP A 203 -6.92 -0.11 14.77
N VAL A 204 -6.69 1.16 14.38
CA VAL A 204 -6.79 2.32 15.27
C VAL A 204 -8.24 2.64 15.63
N ASN A 205 -9.16 2.52 14.67
CA ASN A 205 -10.56 2.88 14.84
C ASN A 205 -11.48 1.66 15.05
N CYS A 206 -10.91 0.51 15.36
CA CYS A 206 -11.66 -0.71 15.62
C CYS A 206 -12.70 -0.48 16.74
N PRO A 207 -13.97 -0.87 16.56
CA PRO A 207 -14.98 -0.82 17.63
C PRO A 207 -14.53 -1.60 18.87
N GLU A 208 -14.84 -1.11 20.07
CA GLU A 208 -14.39 -1.76 21.33
C GLU A 208 -14.74 -3.25 21.40
N MET A 209 -15.94 -3.62 20.95
CA MET A 209 -16.41 -5.01 20.92
C MET A 209 -15.59 -5.93 20.00
N ASN A 210 -14.88 -5.35 19.03
CA ASN A 210 -14.08 -6.07 18.03
C ASN A 210 -12.57 -5.92 18.31
N LYS A 211 -12.16 -5.18 19.35
CA LYS A 211 -10.75 -5.01 19.68
C LYS A 211 -10.20 -6.26 20.35
N VAL A 212 -9.14 -6.82 19.76
CA VAL A 212 -8.31 -7.81 20.45
C VAL A 212 -7.55 -7.11 21.58
N GLN A 213 -7.80 -7.52 22.82
CA GLN A 213 -7.17 -6.96 24.02
C GLN A 213 -5.84 -7.69 24.29
N SER A 214 -4.73 -7.14 23.83
CA SER A 214 -3.39 -7.66 24.11
C SER A 214 -2.34 -6.54 24.13
N PRO A 215 -1.25 -6.67 24.91
CA PRO A 215 -0.17 -5.68 24.93
C PRO A 215 0.44 -5.41 23.54
N ASP A 216 0.56 -6.45 22.70
CA ASP A 216 1.07 -6.31 21.34
C ASP A 216 0.12 -5.49 20.47
N CYS A 217 -1.19 -5.68 20.62
CA CYS A 217 -2.17 -4.89 19.90
C CYS A 217 -2.24 -3.45 20.36
N ASP A 218 -2.08 -3.18 21.65
CA ASP A 218 -2.02 -1.81 22.16
C ASP A 218 -0.78 -1.08 21.64
N LYS A 219 0.38 -1.76 21.64
CA LYS A 219 1.61 -1.23 21.05
C LYS A 219 1.45 -0.96 19.54
N ARG A 220 0.85 -1.88 18.79
CA ARG A 220 0.59 -1.73 17.35
C ARG A 220 -0.33 -0.54 17.07
N ARG A 221 -1.47 -0.43 17.77
CA ARG A 221 -2.39 0.71 17.62
C ARG A 221 -1.71 2.04 18.00
N ALA A 222 -0.89 2.07 19.04
CA ALA A 222 -0.14 3.26 19.42
C ALA A 222 0.87 3.68 18.34
N ASN A 223 1.57 2.70 17.74
CA ASN A 223 2.48 2.96 16.62
C ASN A 223 1.72 3.48 15.39
N TYR A 224 0.61 2.84 15.04
CA TYR A 224 -0.22 3.29 13.92
C TYR A 224 -0.81 4.68 14.12
N LYS A 225 -1.24 5.05 15.33
CA LYS A 225 -1.67 6.42 15.64
C LYS A 225 -0.56 7.44 15.35
N LYS A 226 0.70 7.13 15.72
CA LYS A 226 1.85 7.99 15.42
C LYS A 226 2.08 8.08 13.90
N SER A 227 2.06 6.95 13.21
CA SER A 227 2.28 6.89 11.76
C SER A 227 1.23 7.66 10.98
N ILE A 228 -0.05 7.50 11.32
CA ILE A 228 -1.17 8.24 10.71
C ILE A 228 -0.95 9.75 10.86
N ALA A 229 -0.58 10.21 12.05
CA ALA A 229 -0.31 11.63 12.31
C ALA A 229 0.91 12.14 11.52
N ILE A 230 2.00 11.37 11.43
CA ILE A 230 3.21 11.75 10.70
C ILE A 230 2.98 11.76 9.19
N LEU A 231 2.24 10.78 8.68
CA LEU A 231 2.00 10.58 7.25
C LEU A 231 0.89 11.45 6.67
N ASN A 232 0.19 12.18 7.55
CA ASN A 232 -1.00 12.96 7.21
C ASN A 232 -1.99 12.11 6.40
N ILE A 233 -2.29 10.92 6.94
CA ILE A 233 -3.40 10.06 6.50
C ILE A 233 -4.63 10.54 7.22
#